data_AF-A0A2M7AKD8-F1
#
_entry.id   AF-A0A2M7AKD8-F1
#
_cell.length_a   1.000
_cell.length_b   1.000
_cell.length_c   1.000
_cell.angle_alpha   90.00
_cell.angle_beta   90.00
_cell.angle_gamma   90.00
#
_symmetry.space_group_name_H-M   'P 1'
#
loop_
_entity.id
_entity.type
_entity.pdbx_description
1 polymer ?
#
loop_
_entity_poly.entity_id
_entity_poly.type
_entity_poly.pdbx_seq_one_letter_code
_entity_poly.pdbx_strand_id
1 'polypeptide(L)'
;CGLWRKTLSFVASDDPNFGDTGMTLAEEMLMKMLNMSVPYKYDVNVTWGGRLSNYTYIPAEFHKKVLKRINDGCLILNYVGHGLINQWGSLYRDKRSYPVFTAQDADLVNTKGRYPILIEVCCLTGFYDHPYIDCISEKLLKAKSGVVAAFASSRISDPYGNGILEKELIYSLFSDPSPTLGLALLKAKERIITVDDYWRRKLDSYAQAGFKAEYPQFKEKIPLFLNLSKKAHVDMYNLLGDPALKIAYPQEEIRLQAKKKIKRGELINIVGATPCGCPLRLPQVGSDPTHPLTPHQSSIQHPASSIQSALITIECERDKIIHPLQPINNMSLKNNYENANNKVVLKRKVSLKEGKFNLNLRIPENIPPGKYFIKCYLWGKEKDAFGSLPFQVIN
;
A
#
# COMPACT_ATOMS: atom_id res chain seq x y z
N CYS A 1 -16.78 -0.52 -4.60
CA CYS A 1 -15.90 -1.70 -4.82
C CYS A 1 -14.86 -1.39 -5.87
N GLY A 2 -13.87 -2.27 -6.00
CA GLY A 2 -12.90 -2.21 -7.10
C GLY A 2 -11.47 -2.39 -6.60
N LEU A 3 -10.57 -2.65 -7.54
CA LEU A 3 -9.17 -3.02 -7.26
C LEU A 3 -8.47 -2.08 -6.29
N TRP A 4 -8.82 -0.78 -6.30
CA TRP A 4 -8.27 0.22 -5.38
C TRP A 4 -8.36 -0.19 -3.91
N ARG A 5 -9.43 -0.88 -3.48
CA ARG A 5 -9.61 -1.34 -2.09
C ARG A 5 -8.61 -2.40 -1.65
N LYS A 6 -7.93 -3.07 -2.59
CA LYS A 6 -6.85 -4.01 -2.29
C LYS A 6 -5.47 -3.51 -2.69
N THR A 7 -5.35 -2.28 -3.21
CA THR A 7 -4.08 -1.69 -3.64
C THR A 7 -3.53 -0.80 -2.54
N LEU A 8 -2.28 -1.03 -2.16
CA LEU A 8 -1.49 -0.19 -1.28
C LEU A 8 -0.36 0.44 -2.10
N SER A 9 -0.25 1.77 -2.07
CA SER A 9 0.76 2.50 -2.82
C SER A 9 1.79 3.10 -1.87
N PHE A 10 3.03 2.63 -1.98
CA PHE A 10 4.16 3.15 -1.22
C PHE A 10 5.02 4.02 -2.13
N VAL A 11 5.35 5.22 -1.66
CA VAL A 11 6.18 6.21 -2.34
C VAL A 11 7.29 6.61 -1.38
N ALA A 12 8.52 6.66 -1.85
CA ALA A 12 9.60 7.24 -1.07
C ALA A 12 10.39 8.26 -1.90
N SER A 13 10.76 9.38 -1.28
CA SER A 13 11.71 10.32 -1.90
C SER A 13 13.13 9.76 -1.86
N ASP A 14 14.08 10.51 -2.42
CA ASP A 14 15.50 10.29 -2.16
C ASP A 14 15.85 10.92 -0.81
N ASP A 15 16.96 10.48 -0.21
CA ASP A 15 17.57 11.14 0.94
C ASP A 15 19.09 11.20 0.78
N PRO A 16 19.64 12.37 0.40
CA PRO A 16 21.08 12.56 0.26
C PRO A 16 21.87 12.23 1.54
N ASN A 17 21.27 12.35 2.72
CA ASN A 17 21.94 12.09 4.00
C ASN A 17 22.08 10.59 4.29
N PHE A 18 21.19 9.75 3.75
CA PHE A 18 21.27 8.29 3.89
C PHE A 18 22.25 7.67 2.89
N GLY A 19 22.48 8.35 1.77
CA GLY A 19 23.27 7.82 0.65
C GLY A 19 22.66 6.55 0.04
N ASP A 20 23.29 6.04 -1.02
CA ASP A 20 22.74 4.91 -1.77
C ASP A 20 22.63 3.62 -0.92
N THR A 21 23.59 3.39 -0.03
CA THR A 21 23.59 2.23 0.87
C THR A 21 22.46 2.31 1.89
N GLY A 22 22.27 3.47 2.54
CA GLY A 22 21.18 3.67 3.50
C GLY A 22 19.81 3.56 2.84
N MET A 23 19.65 4.11 1.63
CA MET A 23 18.42 3.99 0.85
C MET A 23 18.10 2.54 0.44
N THR A 24 19.12 1.75 0.09
CA THR A 24 18.97 0.32 -0.22
C THR A 24 18.52 -0.46 1.02
N LEU A 25 19.14 -0.19 2.18
CA LEU A 25 18.74 -0.82 3.44
C LEU A 25 17.30 -0.45 3.83
N ALA A 26 16.91 0.81 3.68
CA ALA A 26 15.56 1.28 3.96
C ALA A 26 14.52 0.57 3.07
N GLU A 27 14.80 0.42 1.76
CA GLU A 27 13.95 -0.35 0.85
C GLU A 27 13.82 -1.82 1.29
N GLU A 28 14.92 -2.48 1.62
CA GLU A 28 14.87 -3.86 2.09
C GLU A 28 14.04 -4.02 3.37
N MET A 29 14.20 -3.09 4.30
CA MET A 29 13.44 -3.08 5.56
C MET A 29 11.95 -2.88 5.30
N LEU A 30 11.59 -1.96 4.41
CA LEU A 30 10.21 -1.78 3.96
C LEU A 30 9.64 -3.08 3.37
N MET A 31 10.33 -3.69 2.40
CA MET A 31 9.84 -4.91 1.75
C MET A 31 9.64 -6.07 2.73
N LYS A 32 10.60 -6.25 3.66
CA LYS A 32 10.49 -7.28 4.70
C LYS A 32 9.33 -6.97 5.65
N MET A 33 9.19 -5.72 6.12
CA MET A 33 8.07 -5.27 6.96
C MET A 33 6.72 -5.58 6.31
N LEU A 34 6.56 -5.25 5.03
CA LEU A 34 5.34 -5.50 4.26
C LEU A 34 5.04 -6.98 4.07
N ASN A 35 6.07 -7.80 3.86
CA ASN A 35 5.91 -9.26 3.73
C ASN A 35 5.29 -9.93 4.96
N MET A 36 5.46 -9.36 6.15
CA MET A 36 4.93 -9.95 7.38
C MET A 36 3.69 -9.24 7.89
N SER A 37 3.61 -7.92 7.68
CA SER A 37 2.54 -7.11 8.28
C SER A 37 1.33 -6.98 7.37
N VAL A 38 1.50 -7.17 6.05
CA VAL A 38 0.42 -7.04 5.06
C VAL A 38 0.05 -8.41 4.50
N PRO A 39 -1.20 -8.90 4.68
CA PRO A 39 -1.68 -10.13 4.06
C PRO A 39 -1.46 -10.13 2.55
N TYR A 40 -1.06 -11.27 1.98
CA TYR A 40 -0.73 -11.38 0.55
C TYR A 40 -1.92 -11.17 -0.39
N LYS A 41 -3.15 -11.13 0.13
CA LYS A 41 -4.34 -10.73 -0.62
C LYS A 41 -4.34 -9.26 -1.06
N TYR A 42 -3.50 -8.41 -0.48
CA TYR A 42 -3.29 -7.01 -0.92
C TYR A 42 -2.18 -6.90 -1.97
N ASP A 43 -2.42 -6.06 -2.97
CA ASP A 43 -1.43 -5.64 -3.95
C ASP A 43 -0.63 -4.48 -3.38
N VAL A 44 0.69 -4.52 -3.57
CA VAL A 44 1.59 -3.47 -3.12
C VAL A 44 2.39 -2.98 -4.31
N ASN A 45 2.34 -1.66 -4.53
CA ASN A 45 3.13 -1.00 -5.57
C ASN A 45 4.05 0.03 -4.93
N VAL A 46 5.33 0.02 -5.29
CA VAL A 46 6.38 0.87 -4.72
C VAL A 46 6.93 1.83 -5.78
N THR A 47 7.15 3.08 -5.43
CA THR A 47 7.83 4.09 -6.26
C THR A 47 8.89 4.75 -5.43
N TRP A 48 10.14 4.52 -5.79
CA TRP A 48 11.27 4.78 -4.92
C TRP A 48 12.17 5.87 -5.49
N GLY A 49 12.67 6.74 -4.62
CA GLY A 49 13.57 7.83 -4.98
C GLY A 49 15.05 7.46 -4.98
N GLY A 50 15.43 6.29 -4.45
CA GLY A 50 16.82 5.83 -4.42
C GLY A 50 17.38 5.50 -5.81
N ARG A 51 18.67 5.78 -6.05
CA ARG A 51 19.32 5.63 -7.38
C ARG A 51 19.52 4.19 -7.80
N LEU A 52 19.88 3.33 -6.85
CA LEU A 52 20.20 1.92 -7.09
C LEU A 52 18.98 0.99 -6.93
N SER A 53 17.81 1.56 -6.65
CA SER A 53 16.58 0.80 -6.43
C SER A 53 16.03 0.21 -7.72
N ASN A 54 15.55 -1.03 -7.67
CA ASN A 54 14.78 -1.62 -8.76
C ASN A 54 13.39 -0.99 -8.93
N TYR A 55 12.90 -0.29 -7.89
CA TYR A 55 11.65 0.46 -7.89
C TYR A 55 11.86 1.95 -8.18
N THR A 56 13.07 2.33 -8.57
CA THR A 56 13.38 3.71 -8.97
C THR A 56 12.53 4.11 -10.18
N TYR A 57 11.98 5.32 -10.17
CA TYR A 57 11.24 5.85 -11.31
C TYR A 57 11.96 7.07 -11.90
N ILE A 58 11.58 7.44 -13.13
CA ILE A 58 12.20 8.55 -13.86
C ILE A 58 12.01 9.85 -13.04
N PRO A 59 13.09 10.52 -12.61
CA PRO A 59 13.01 11.68 -11.71
C PRO A 59 12.12 12.81 -12.24
N ALA A 60 12.26 13.15 -13.53
CA ALA A 60 11.47 14.20 -14.18
C ALA A 60 9.98 13.84 -14.34
N GLU A 61 9.62 12.57 -14.24
CA GLU A 61 8.23 12.08 -14.33
C GLU A 61 7.69 11.61 -12.97
N PHE A 62 8.49 11.66 -11.90
CA PHE A 62 8.17 11.09 -10.60
C PHE A 62 6.92 11.74 -10.02
N HIS A 63 6.87 13.07 -10.05
CA HIS A 63 5.70 13.84 -9.64
C HIS A 63 4.41 13.39 -10.34
N LYS A 64 4.44 13.31 -11.69
CA LYS A 64 3.29 12.87 -12.49
C LYS A 64 2.88 11.44 -12.16
N LYS A 65 3.85 10.57 -11.88
CA LYS A 65 3.60 9.18 -11.49
C LYS A 65 2.92 9.09 -10.13
N VAL A 66 3.34 9.89 -9.16
CA VAL A 66 2.69 10.01 -7.85
C VAL A 66 1.27 10.52 -8.01
N LEU A 67 1.06 11.65 -8.70
CA LEU A 67 -0.28 12.18 -8.96
C LEU A 67 -1.19 11.15 -9.64
N LYS A 68 -0.67 10.40 -10.61
CA LYS A 68 -1.41 9.31 -11.25
C LYS A 68 -1.80 8.22 -10.24
N ARG A 69 -0.90 7.80 -9.34
CA ARG A 69 -1.20 6.78 -8.31
C ARG A 69 -2.30 7.24 -7.36
N ILE A 70 -2.30 8.51 -6.97
CA ILE A 70 -3.38 9.10 -6.16
C ILE A 70 -4.71 9.01 -6.94
N ASN A 71 -4.72 9.48 -8.20
CA ASN A 71 -5.93 9.56 -9.02
C ASN A 71 -6.48 8.19 -9.48
N ASP A 72 -5.62 7.19 -9.64
CA ASP A 72 -6.03 5.80 -9.90
C ASP A 72 -6.79 5.21 -8.68
N GLY A 73 -6.53 5.74 -7.49
CA GLY A 73 -7.12 5.31 -6.22
C GLY A 73 -6.39 4.12 -5.60
N CYS A 74 -6.26 4.14 -4.29
CA CYS A 74 -5.71 3.04 -3.48
C CYS A 74 -6.36 3.07 -2.09
N LEU A 75 -6.27 1.97 -1.35
CA LEU A 75 -6.77 1.92 0.03
C LEU A 75 -5.86 2.74 0.94
N ILE A 76 -4.56 2.49 0.83
CA ILE A 76 -3.50 3.22 1.54
C ILE A 76 -2.58 3.86 0.51
N LEU A 77 -2.34 5.15 0.68
CA LEU A 77 -1.23 5.89 0.09
C LEU A 77 -0.24 6.15 1.22
N ASN A 78 0.97 5.64 1.08
CA ASN A 78 2.03 5.81 2.07
C ASN A 78 3.20 6.55 1.42
N TYR A 79 3.66 7.60 2.07
CA TYR A 79 4.81 8.39 1.67
C TYR A 79 5.86 8.35 2.78
N VAL A 80 7.11 8.05 2.43
CA VAL A 80 8.27 8.06 3.34
C VAL A 80 9.36 8.97 2.79
N GLY A 81 9.89 9.87 3.61
CA GLY A 81 11.03 10.69 3.21
C GLY A 81 11.06 12.04 3.93
N HIS A 82 11.51 13.07 3.22
CA HIS A 82 11.51 14.43 3.74
C HIS A 82 10.11 15.07 3.63
N GLY A 83 9.84 16.03 4.50
CA GLY A 83 8.58 16.77 4.53
C GLY A 83 8.79 18.20 4.99
N LEU A 84 8.04 19.11 4.40
CA LEU A 84 7.82 20.47 4.87
C LEU A 84 6.32 20.68 5.03
N ILE A 85 5.92 21.83 5.59
CA ILE A 85 4.51 22.16 5.85
C ILE A 85 3.64 21.91 4.61
N ASN A 86 4.07 22.36 3.43
CA ASN A 86 3.27 22.37 2.20
C ASN A 86 3.81 21.44 1.09
N GLN A 87 4.75 20.52 1.37
CA GLN A 87 5.28 19.63 0.35
C GLN A 87 5.92 18.36 0.94
N TRP A 88 5.87 17.29 0.14
CA TRP A 88 6.78 16.16 0.29
C TRP A 88 8.18 16.55 -0.20
N GLY A 89 9.14 15.66 0.05
CA GLY A 89 10.53 15.84 -0.33
C GLY A 89 10.75 15.86 -1.85
N SER A 90 12.02 15.90 -2.23
CA SER A 90 12.45 15.91 -3.64
C SER A 90 13.38 14.75 -3.94
N LEU A 91 13.49 14.40 -5.21
CA LEU A 91 14.59 13.61 -5.73
C LEU A 91 15.72 14.52 -6.17
N TYR A 92 16.95 14.13 -5.91
CA TYR A 92 18.13 14.88 -6.33
C TYR A 92 18.90 14.09 -7.38
N ARG A 93 19.07 14.63 -8.59
CA ARG A 93 19.82 14.00 -9.70
C ARG A 93 20.56 15.04 -10.51
N ASP A 94 21.84 14.80 -10.80
CA ASP A 94 22.65 15.67 -11.65
C ASP A 94 22.56 17.16 -11.28
N LYS A 95 22.68 17.44 -9.97
CA LYS A 95 22.55 18.79 -9.36
C LYS A 95 21.18 19.46 -9.56
N ARG A 96 20.15 18.71 -9.94
CA ARG A 96 18.75 19.16 -10.05
C ARG A 96 17.90 18.54 -8.95
N SER A 97 16.86 19.27 -8.55
CA SER A 97 15.83 18.84 -7.61
C SER A 97 14.52 18.61 -8.36
N TYR A 98 13.86 17.49 -8.07
CA TYR A 98 12.58 17.10 -8.65
C TYR A 98 11.59 16.89 -7.50
N PRO A 99 10.63 17.81 -7.26
CA PRO A 99 9.68 17.68 -6.17
C PRO A 99 8.83 16.42 -6.36
N VAL A 100 8.55 15.70 -5.27
CA VAL A 100 7.69 14.52 -5.31
C VAL A 100 6.22 14.96 -5.40
N PHE A 101 5.77 15.82 -4.49
CA PHE A 101 4.40 16.31 -4.41
C PHE A 101 4.33 17.58 -3.56
N THR A 102 3.50 18.54 -3.96
CA THR A 102 3.34 19.85 -3.30
C THR A 102 1.87 20.14 -3.01
N ALA A 103 1.59 21.09 -2.14
CA ALA A 103 0.23 21.53 -1.83
C ALA A 103 -0.53 22.04 -3.06
N GLN A 104 0.15 22.63 -4.05
CA GLN A 104 -0.46 23.07 -5.31
C GLN A 104 -0.96 21.89 -6.15
N ASP A 105 -0.31 20.74 -6.03
CA ASP A 105 -0.73 19.54 -6.75
C ASP A 105 -2.03 18.95 -6.20
N ALA A 106 -2.44 19.33 -4.98
CA ALA A 106 -3.73 18.93 -4.41
C ALA A 106 -4.92 19.36 -5.29
N ASP A 107 -4.79 20.48 -6.02
CA ASP A 107 -5.81 20.96 -6.96
C ASP A 107 -5.98 20.04 -8.19
N LEU A 108 -4.96 19.23 -8.49
CA LEU A 108 -4.98 18.25 -9.58
C LEU A 108 -5.46 16.87 -9.11
N VAL A 109 -5.72 16.69 -7.82
CA VAL A 109 -6.16 15.42 -7.26
C VAL A 109 -7.64 15.19 -7.56
N ASN A 110 -7.90 14.08 -8.23
CA ASN A 110 -9.22 13.59 -8.56
C ASN A 110 -9.27 12.07 -8.41
N THR A 111 -9.49 11.61 -7.18
CA THR A 111 -9.60 10.17 -6.86
C THR A 111 -10.86 9.50 -7.39
N LYS A 112 -11.83 10.28 -7.91
CA LYS A 112 -13.10 9.79 -8.49
C LYS A 112 -13.87 8.89 -7.52
N GLY A 113 -13.97 9.29 -6.26
CA GLY A 113 -14.67 8.54 -5.21
C GLY A 113 -13.85 7.40 -4.58
N ARG A 114 -12.55 7.34 -4.83
CA ARG A 114 -11.63 6.30 -4.32
C ARG A 114 -10.59 6.90 -3.38
N TYR A 115 -11.10 7.54 -2.33
CA TYR A 115 -10.34 8.33 -1.37
C TYR A 115 -9.36 7.47 -0.56
N PRO A 116 -8.04 7.60 -0.77
CA PRO A 116 -7.06 6.86 0.01
C PRO A 116 -7.01 7.35 1.46
N ILE A 117 -6.59 6.47 2.37
CA ILE A 117 -6.03 6.87 3.65
C ILE A 117 -4.54 7.16 3.40
N LEU A 118 -4.12 8.38 3.76
CA LEU A 118 -2.76 8.84 3.60
C LEU A 118 -1.94 8.56 4.86
N ILE A 119 -0.75 8.00 4.71
CA ILE A 119 0.25 7.85 5.77
C ILE A 119 1.48 8.62 5.33
N GLU A 120 1.82 9.68 6.04
CA GLU A 120 2.98 10.54 5.76
C GLU A 120 4.03 10.36 6.85
N VAL A 121 5.10 9.65 6.52
CA VAL A 121 6.21 9.32 7.40
C VAL A 121 7.31 10.35 7.20
N CYS A 122 7.05 11.59 7.62
CA CYS A 122 7.93 12.74 7.45
C CYS A 122 7.55 13.93 8.34
N CYS A 123 8.41 14.96 8.34
CA CYS A 123 8.25 16.16 9.16
C CYS A 123 7.10 17.06 8.67
N LEU A 124 6.40 17.70 9.61
CA LEU A 124 5.54 18.90 9.43
C LEU A 124 4.34 18.79 8.46
N THR A 125 4.11 17.65 7.82
CA THR A 125 3.01 17.49 6.86
C THR A 125 1.62 17.60 7.50
N GLY A 126 1.54 17.40 8.83
CA GLY A 126 0.36 17.60 9.65
C GLY A 126 0.50 18.78 10.62
N PHE A 127 1.29 19.82 10.30
CA PHE A 127 1.42 21.04 11.11
C PHE A 127 0.15 21.91 11.02
N TYR A 128 -0.97 21.38 11.52
CA TYR A 128 -2.32 21.94 11.40
C TYR A 128 -2.55 23.21 12.24
N ASP A 129 -1.68 23.50 13.21
CA ASP A 129 -1.76 24.70 14.04
C ASP A 129 -0.92 25.87 13.50
N HIS A 130 -0.44 25.78 12.25
CA HIS A 130 0.27 26.88 11.60
C HIS A 130 -0.71 28.04 11.24
N PRO A 131 -0.43 29.29 11.64
CA PRO A 131 -1.41 30.38 11.60
C PRO A 131 -1.81 30.87 10.19
N TYR A 132 -1.00 30.61 9.17
CA TYR A 132 -1.16 31.22 7.84
C TYR A 132 -1.19 30.25 6.66
N ILE A 133 -0.83 28.98 6.88
CA ILE A 133 -0.57 28.03 5.80
C ILE A 133 -1.21 26.71 6.19
N ASP A 134 -2.17 26.24 5.40
CA ASP A 134 -2.63 24.87 5.51
C ASP A 134 -1.47 23.93 5.21
N CYS A 135 -1.25 22.96 6.09
CA CYS A 135 -0.31 21.89 5.79
C CYS A 135 -0.81 21.02 4.61
N ILE A 136 0.08 20.24 4.01
CA ILE A 136 -0.23 19.43 2.83
C ILE A 136 -1.36 18.42 3.11
N SER A 137 -1.40 17.83 4.31
CA SER A 137 -2.47 16.92 4.70
C SER A 137 -3.83 17.64 4.79
N GLU A 138 -3.87 18.87 5.31
CA GLU A 138 -5.09 19.68 5.33
C GLU A 138 -5.56 20.02 3.91
N LYS A 139 -4.64 20.41 3.02
CA LYS A 139 -4.98 20.70 1.61
C LYS A 139 -5.59 19.47 0.93
N LEU A 140 -4.99 18.30 1.11
CA LEU A 140 -5.49 17.05 0.54
C LEU A 140 -6.83 16.61 1.14
N LEU A 141 -7.11 16.91 2.42
CA LEU A 141 -8.41 16.63 3.04
C LEU A 141 -9.50 17.61 2.60
N LYS A 142 -9.14 18.89 2.44
CA LYS A 142 -10.06 19.95 1.98
C LYS A 142 -10.36 19.83 0.48
N ALA A 143 -9.51 19.15 -0.30
CA ALA A 143 -9.72 18.94 -1.72
C ALA A 143 -10.97 18.08 -2.01
N LYS A 144 -11.81 18.54 -2.95
CA LYS A 144 -13.10 17.90 -3.32
C LYS A 144 -13.01 16.40 -3.61
N SER A 145 -11.89 15.99 -4.20
CA SER A 145 -11.63 14.60 -4.59
C SER A 145 -10.29 14.10 -4.03
N GLY A 146 -9.88 14.59 -2.86
CA GLY A 146 -8.59 14.31 -2.22
C GLY A 146 -8.52 12.99 -1.45
N VAL A 147 -8.04 13.04 -0.20
CA VAL A 147 -7.90 11.87 0.69
C VAL A 147 -9.03 11.84 1.73
N VAL A 148 -9.31 10.67 2.33
CA VAL A 148 -10.37 10.56 3.36
C VAL A 148 -9.84 10.81 4.77
N ALA A 149 -8.56 10.56 4.98
CA ALA A 149 -7.86 10.72 6.25
C ALA A 149 -6.35 10.81 5.99
N ALA A 150 -5.61 11.44 6.89
CA ALA A 150 -4.15 11.51 6.86
C ALA A 150 -3.56 11.24 8.25
N PHE A 151 -2.53 10.40 8.30
CA PHE A 151 -1.64 10.26 9.44
C PHE A 151 -0.38 11.07 9.17
N ALA A 152 -0.15 12.12 9.94
CA ALA A 152 0.91 13.07 9.64
C ALA A 152 1.50 13.68 10.92
N SER A 153 2.79 14.03 10.84
CA SER A 153 3.49 14.67 11.95
C SER A 153 3.19 16.17 11.98
N SER A 154 2.84 16.67 13.17
CA SER A 154 2.67 18.10 13.44
C SER A 154 3.99 18.83 13.69
N ARG A 155 5.10 18.10 13.91
CA ARG A 155 6.40 18.64 14.29
C ARG A 155 7.53 17.97 13.51
N ILE A 156 8.76 18.40 13.78
CA ILE A 156 9.96 17.74 13.26
C ILE A 156 10.03 16.34 13.88
N SER A 157 10.03 15.33 13.01
CA SER A 157 10.15 13.91 13.35
C SER A 157 11.57 13.42 13.06
N ASP A 158 11.94 12.26 13.60
CA ASP A 158 13.21 11.61 13.29
C ASP A 158 12.97 10.24 12.62
N PRO A 159 13.92 9.74 11.80
CA PRO A 159 13.72 8.49 11.04
C PRO A 159 13.46 7.26 11.90
N TYR A 160 13.97 7.21 13.12
CA TYR A 160 13.84 6.05 13.99
C TYR A 160 12.42 5.92 14.55
N GLY A 161 11.90 6.98 15.15
CA GLY A 161 10.52 6.99 15.65
C GLY A 161 9.50 6.80 14.52
N ASN A 162 9.76 7.43 13.37
CA ASN A 162 9.00 7.27 12.14
C ASN A 162 8.88 5.80 11.69
N GLY A 163 10.02 5.10 11.55
CA GLY A 163 10.04 3.71 11.09
C GLY A 163 9.31 2.74 12.03
N ILE A 164 9.39 2.96 13.35
CA ILE A 164 8.64 2.14 14.31
C ILE A 164 7.15 2.43 14.22
N LEU A 165 6.76 3.72 14.23
CA LEU A 165 5.36 4.09 14.20
C LEU A 165 4.68 3.59 12.92
N GLU A 166 5.35 3.73 11.76
CA GLU A 166 4.87 3.20 10.49
C GLU A 166 4.64 1.68 10.58
N LYS A 167 5.62 0.92 11.12
CA LYS A 167 5.47 -0.53 11.31
C LYS A 167 4.23 -0.85 12.15
N GLU A 168 4.05 -0.19 13.29
CA GLU A 168 2.92 -0.46 14.18
C GLU A 168 1.57 -0.02 13.59
N LEU A 169 1.56 1.04 12.79
CA LEU A 169 0.37 1.49 12.08
C LEU A 169 -0.03 0.48 11.00
N ILE A 170 0.91 0.03 10.16
CA ILE A 170 0.65 -1.01 9.15
C ILE A 170 0.20 -2.32 9.82
N TYR A 171 0.81 -2.71 10.94
CA TYR A 171 0.36 -3.88 11.72
C TYR A 171 -1.08 -3.72 12.20
N SER A 172 -1.42 -2.57 12.81
CA SER A 172 -2.75 -2.27 13.34
C SER A 172 -3.83 -2.06 12.27
N LEU A 173 -3.42 -1.87 11.01
CA LEU A 173 -4.29 -1.79 9.84
C LEU A 173 -4.51 -3.14 9.16
N PHE A 174 -3.62 -4.11 9.29
CA PHE A 174 -3.66 -5.29 8.41
C PHE A 174 -3.44 -6.63 9.10
N SER A 175 -2.60 -6.68 10.12
CA SER A 175 -2.32 -7.91 10.87
C SER A 175 -3.26 -8.09 12.06
N ASP A 176 -3.57 -6.99 12.74
CA ASP A 176 -4.51 -6.94 13.86
C ASP A 176 -5.44 -5.73 13.69
N PRO A 177 -6.33 -5.77 12.67
CA PRO A 177 -7.11 -4.62 12.24
C PRO A 177 -8.04 -4.15 13.35
N SER A 178 -8.12 -2.82 13.52
CA SER A 178 -9.10 -2.20 14.42
C SER A 178 -10.39 -1.83 13.68
N PRO A 179 -11.56 -1.75 14.35
CA PRO A 179 -12.83 -1.43 13.69
C PRO A 179 -12.89 -0.05 13.03
N THR A 180 -12.13 0.91 13.57
CA THR A 180 -12.06 2.28 13.05
C THR A 180 -10.61 2.75 12.92
N LEU A 181 -10.42 3.79 12.11
CA LEU A 181 -9.11 4.36 11.86
C LEU A 181 -8.48 4.98 13.13
N GLY A 182 -9.29 5.62 13.97
CA GLY A 182 -8.83 6.17 15.25
C GLY A 182 -8.33 5.10 16.22
N LEU A 183 -9.03 3.96 16.30
CA LEU A 183 -8.59 2.82 17.13
C LEU A 183 -7.31 2.18 16.59
N ALA A 184 -7.15 2.13 15.26
CA ALA A 184 -5.91 1.64 14.65
C ALA A 184 -4.71 2.53 15.02
N LEU A 185 -4.88 3.85 15.03
CA LEU A 185 -3.82 4.77 15.48
C LEU A 185 -3.55 4.64 16.97
N LEU A 186 -4.58 4.54 17.80
CA LEU A 186 -4.42 4.36 19.25
C LEU A 186 -3.61 3.10 19.55
N LYS A 187 -3.97 1.98 18.90
CA LYS A 187 -3.23 0.72 19.00
C LYS A 187 -1.78 0.89 18.55
N ALA A 188 -1.51 1.58 17.44
CA ALA A 188 -0.15 1.82 16.98
C ALA A 188 0.67 2.67 17.97
N LYS A 189 0.07 3.72 18.55
CA LYS A 189 0.67 4.59 19.57
C LYS A 189 0.94 3.86 20.89
N GLU A 190 0.12 2.90 21.27
CA GLU A 190 0.42 2.03 22.42
C GLU A 190 1.60 1.11 22.09
N ARG A 191 1.56 0.45 20.92
CA ARG A 191 2.53 -0.57 20.54
C ARG A 191 3.95 -0.03 20.34
N ILE A 192 4.11 1.21 19.87
CA ILE A 192 5.45 1.84 19.78
C ILE A 192 6.14 1.92 21.15
N ILE A 193 5.38 1.97 22.25
CA ILE A 193 5.91 1.99 23.62
C ILE A 193 6.06 0.57 24.19
N THR A 194 5.07 -0.29 23.98
CA THR A 194 4.92 -1.56 24.72
C THR A 194 5.52 -2.79 24.05
N VAL A 195 5.69 -2.77 22.73
CA VAL A 195 6.12 -3.96 21.97
C VAL A 195 7.64 -4.00 21.80
N ASP A 196 8.24 -5.14 22.15
CA ASP A 196 9.63 -5.49 21.85
C ASP A 196 9.72 -6.81 21.04
N ASP A 197 9.33 -6.74 19.77
CA ASP A 197 9.42 -7.87 18.84
C ASP A 197 10.78 -7.91 18.10
N TYR A 198 10.96 -8.93 17.27
CA TYR A 198 12.19 -9.07 16.46
C TYR A 198 12.48 -7.83 15.60
N TRP A 199 11.46 -7.21 15.01
CA TRP A 199 11.61 -6.03 14.17
C TRP A 199 11.97 -4.80 14.96
N ARG A 200 11.38 -4.66 16.13
CA ARG A 200 11.72 -3.61 17.07
C ARG A 200 13.20 -3.67 17.41
N ARG A 201 13.70 -4.84 17.81
CA ARG A 201 15.13 -5.03 18.12
C ARG A 201 16.04 -4.75 16.92
N LYS A 202 15.61 -5.07 15.70
CA LYS A 202 16.36 -4.73 14.47
C LYS A 202 16.43 -3.24 14.23
N LEU A 203 15.29 -2.53 14.28
CA LEU A 203 15.23 -1.08 14.15
C LEU A 203 16.07 -0.38 15.22
N ASP A 204 15.98 -0.84 16.48
CA ASP A 204 16.78 -0.33 17.59
C ASP A 204 18.27 -0.54 17.34
N SER A 205 18.67 -1.73 16.87
CA SER A 205 20.08 -2.02 16.57
C SER A 205 20.63 -1.13 15.46
N TYR A 206 19.86 -0.90 14.39
CA TYR A 206 20.27 -0.02 13.29
C TYR A 206 20.37 1.44 13.75
N ALA A 207 19.38 1.93 14.49
CA ALA A 207 19.41 3.27 15.04
C ALA A 207 20.59 3.46 15.99
N GLN A 208 20.83 2.52 16.90
CA GLN A 208 21.98 2.57 17.81
C GLN A 208 23.31 2.63 17.04
N ALA A 209 23.48 1.82 16.00
CA ALA A 209 24.69 1.83 15.18
C ALA A 209 24.86 3.17 14.44
N GLY A 210 23.80 3.69 13.84
CA GLY A 210 23.80 4.98 13.15
C GLY A 210 24.14 6.14 14.09
N PHE A 211 23.41 6.27 15.20
CA PHE A 211 23.67 7.31 16.21
C PHE A 211 25.08 7.20 16.80
N LYS A 212 25.60 5.99 17.01
CA LYS A 212 26.96 5.80 17.53
C LYS A 212 28.03 6.21 16.51
N ALA A 213 27.80 5.97 15.23
CA ALA A 213 28.71 6.36 14.16
C ALA A 213 28.72 7.89 13.97
N GLU A 214 27.56 8.53 14.04
CA GLU A 214 27.42 9.98 13.85
C GLU A 214 27.79 10.78 15.11
N TYR A 215 27.45 10.26 16.29
CA TYR A 215 27.60 10.94 17.58
C TYR A 215 28.28 10.06 18.65
N PRO A 216 29.53 9.62 18.44
CA PRO A 216 30.22 8.69 19.34
C PRO A 216 30.37 9.22 20.77
N GLN A 217 30.48 10.55 20.95
CA GLN A 217 30.57 11.21 22.24
C GLN A 217 29.31 11.05 23.11
N PHE A 218 28.16 10.72 22.51
CA PHE A 218 26.89 10.55 23.20
C PHE A 218 26.45 9.08 23.34
N LYS A 219 27.35 8.11 23.10
CA LYS A 219 27.04 6.67 23.10
C LYS A 219 26.21 6.19 24.29
N GLU A 220 26.53 6.67 25.51
CA GLU A 220 25.84 6.25 26.74
C GLU A 220 24.42 6.83 26.85
N LYS A 221 24.11 7.91 26.11
CA LYS A 221 22.80 8.56 26.08
C LYS A 221 21.91 8.05 24.95
N ILE A 222 22.43 7.26 24.01
CA ILE A 222 21.65 6.74 22.87
C ILE A 222 20.37 6.03 23.32
N PRO A 223 20.36 5.11 24.31
CA PRO A 223 19.13 4.45 24.74
C PRO A 223 18.06 5.44 25.23
N LEU A 224 18.48 6.50 25.92
CA LEU A 224 17.60 7.57 26.38
C LEU A 224 17.00 8.33 25.19
N PHE A 225 17.82 8.71 24.20
CA PHE A 225 17.34 9.40 23.00
C PHE A 225 16.34 8.58 22.20
N LEU A 226 16.60 7.29 22.00
CA LEU A 226 15.66 6.39 21.32
C LEU A 226 14.34 6.28 22.09
N ASN A 227 14.39 6.25 23.42
CA ASN A 227 13.17 6.23 24.24
C ASN A 227 12.38 7.55 24.14
N LEU A 228 13.07 8.69 24.16
CA LEU A 228 12.43 10.00 23.99
C LEU A 228 11.84 10.16 22.58
N SER A 229 12.55 9.71 21.56
CA SER A 229 12.08 9.69 20.16
C SER A 229 10.73 8.97 20.06
N LYS A 230 10.61 7.74 20.59
CA LYS A 230 9.32 7.02 20.62
C LYS A 230 8.18 7.85 21.21
N LYS A 231 8.41 8.41 22.41
CA LYS A 231 7.39 9.15 23.15
C LYS A 231 6.97 10.40 22.39
N ALA A 232 7.94 11.13 21.85
CA ALA A 232 7.67 12.28 21.01
C ALA A 232 6.83 11.91 19.76
N HIS A 233 7.08 10.74 19.15
CA HIS A 233 6.30 10.27 17.99
C HIS A 233 4.85 9.93 18.33
N VAL A 234 4.59 9.44 19.55
CA VAL A 234 3.22 9.25 20.06
C VAL A 234 2.47 10.58 20.10
N ASP A 235 3.12 11.65 20.53
CA ASP A 235 2.48 12.96 20.70
C ASP A 235 2.36 13.72 19.37
N MET A 236 3.39 13.71 18.52
CA MET A 236 3.45 14.56 17.33
C MET A 236 2.67 14.03 16.13
N TYR A 237 2.42 12.72 16.03
CA TYR A 237 1.65 12.13 14.93
C TYR A 237 0.16 12.19 15.19
N ASN A 238 -0.58 12.74 14.23
CA ASN A 238 -2.02 13.00 14.35
C ASN A 238 -2.79 12.27 13.25
N LEU A 239 -4.05 11.95 13.55
CA LEU A 239 -5.04 11.59 12.55
C LEU A 239 -5.83 12.86 12.20
N LEU A 240 -5.68 13.34 10.97
CA LEU A 240 -6.54 14.37 10.41
C LEU A 240 -7.64 13.67 9.60
N GLY A 241 -8.90 13.88 9.98
CA GLY A 241 -10.06 13.18 9.43
C GLY A 241 -10.96 12.59 10.53
N ASP A 242 -11.88 11.70 10.15
CA ASP A 242 -12.83 11.10 11.09
C ASP A 242 -12.21 9.89 11.83
N PRO A 243 -12.01 9.95 13.17
CA PRO A 243 -11.51 8.81 13.95
C PRO A 243 -12.49 7.63 13.99
N ALA A 244 -13.78 7.84 13.73
CA ALA A 244 -14.80 6.80 13.64
C ALA A 244 -14.86 6.15 12.24
N LEU A 245 -14.04 6.61 11.29
CA LEU A 245 -14.01 6.08 9.92
C LEU A 245 -13.79 4.56 9.93
N LYS A 246 -14.76 3.84 9.34
CA LYS A 246 -14.62 2.42 9.01
C LYS A 246 -13.81 2.29 7.73
N ILE A 247 -12.70 1.57 7.81
CA ILE A 247 -11.80 1.38 6.68
C ILE A 247 -12.50 0.54 5.62
N ALA A 248 -12.45 0.97 4.36
CA ALA A 248 -13.08 0.31 3.23
C ALA A 248 -12.29 -0.93 2.76
N TYR A 249 -11.95 -1.83 3.69
CA TYR A 249 -11.41 -3.15 3.36
C TYR A 249 -12.36 -3.87 2.40
N PRO A 250 -11.85 -4.74 1.51
CA PRO A 250 -12.73 -5.55 0.69
C PRO A 250 -13.60 -6.44 1.59
N GLN A 251 -14.89 -6.52 1.24
CA GLN A 251 -15.95 -6.86 2.21
C GLN A 251 -16.08 -8.35 2.49
N GLU A 252 -15.69 -9.20 1.56
CA GLU A 252 -15.89 -10.65 1.64
C GLU A 252 -14.56 -11.40 1.43
N GLU A 253 -14.44 -12.59 2.01
CA GLU A 253 -13.26 -13.44 1.86
C GLU A 253 -13.52 -14.59 0.90
N ILE A 254 -12.61 -14.84 -0.04
CA ILE A 254 -12.65 -16.02 -0.92
C ILE A 254 -11.83 -17.14 -0.27
N ARG A 255 -12.47 -18.27 0.01
CA ARG A 255 -11.76 -19.46 0.47
C ARG A 255 -11.16 -20.17 -0.72
N LEU A 256 -9.86 -20.44 -0.67
CA LEU A 256 -9.10 -21.10 -1.73
C LEU A 256 -8.53 -22.42 -1.23
N GLN A 257 -8.51 -23.43 -2.11
CA GLN A 257 -7.88 -24.73 -1.88
C GLN A 257 -7.03 -25.11 -3.09
N ALA A 258 -5.81 -25.55 -2.83
CA ALA A 258 -4.89 -26.07 -3.82
C ALA A 258 -3.81 -26.92 -3.14
N LYS A 259 -3.01 -27.65 -3.92
CA LYS A 259 -1.84 -28.37 -3.39
C LYS A 259 -0.84 -27.39 -2.75
N LYS A 260 -0.30 -27.74 -1.58
CA LYS A 260 0.70 -26.92 -0.86
C LYS A 260 2.10 -26.95 -1.49
N LYS A 261 2.42 -28.00 -2.27
CA LYS A 261 3.69 -28.16 -2.98
C LYS A 261 3.39 -28.64 -4.40
N ILE A 262 4.09 -28.11 -5.39
CA ILE A 262 3.93 -28.50 -6.79
C ILE A 262 5.25 -28.36 -7.55
N LYS A 263 5.53 -29.24 -8.52
CA LYS A 263 6.71 -29.10 -9.38
C LYS A 263 6.46 -28.10 -10.50
N ARG A 264 7.53 -27.54 -11.03
CA ARG A 264 7.50 -26.74 -12.26
C ARG A 264 6.96 -27.59 -13.42
N GLY A 265 6.16 -26.99 -14.30
CA GLY A 265 5.53 -27.68 -15.44
C GLY A 265 4.27 -28.48 -15.09
N GLU A 266 3.97 -28.75 -13.82
CA GLU A 266 2.77 -29.49 -13.40
C GLU A 266 1.50 -28.62 -13.40
N LEU A 267 0.33 -29.28 -13.46
CA LEU A 267 -0.98 -28.64 -13.30
C LEU A 267 -1.34 -28.51 -11.82
N ILE A 268 -1.55 -27.27 -11.36
CA ILE A 268 -2.18 -27.00 -10.07
C ILE A 268 -3.69 -26.92 -10.25
N ASN A 269 -4.42 -27.73 -9.46
CA ASN A 269 -5.86 -27.59 -9.33
C ASN A 269 -6.18 -26.56 -8.23
N ILE A 270 -6.95 -25.53 -8.58
CA ILE A 270 -7.34 -24.45 -7.69
C ILE A 270 -8.86 -24.43 -7.61
N VAL A 271 -9.37 -24.66 -6.40
CA VAL A 271 -10.80 -24.56 -6.08
C VAL A 271 -11.01 -23.33 -5.23
N GLY A 272 -12.03 -22.53 -5.54
CA GLY A 272 -12.41 -21.40 -4.73
C GLY A 272 -13.91 -21.26 -4.57
N ALA A 273 -14.31 -20.72 -3.42
CA ALA A 273 -15.70 -20.45 -3.10
C ALA A 273 -15.86 -19.12 -2.35
N THR A 274 -16.85 -18.33 -2.73
CA THR A 274 -17.33 -17.19 -1.94
C THR A 274 -18.23 -17.69 -0.81
N PRO A 275 -18.26 -17.06 0.37
CA PRO A 275 -19.29 -17.29 1.37
C PRO A 275 -20.67 -16.95 0.75
N CYS A 276 -21.38 -18.00 0.39
CA CYS A 276 -22.78 -18.10 -0.05
C CYS A 276 -23.47 -16.84 -0.66
N GLY A 277 -23.62 -16.83 -1.99
CA GLY A 277 -24.93 -16.54 -2.60
C GLY A 277 -25.40 -15.11 -2.82
N CYS A 278 -24.54 -14.09 -2.96
CA CYS A 278 -25.02 -12.76 -3.36
C CYS A 278 -24.88 -12.55 -4.88
N PRO A 279 -25.98 -12.58 -5.68
CA PRO A 279 -25.94 -12.09 -7.05
C PRO A 279 -25.72 -10.58 -7.01
N LEU A 280 -24.50 -10.15 -7.32
CA LEU A 280 -24.15 -8.76 -7.56
C LEU A 280 -25.02 -8.23 -8.71
N ARG A 281 -26.12 -7.55 -8.38
CA ARG A 281 -27.00 -6.94 -9.38
C ARG A 281 -26.18 -5.96 -10.23
N LEU A 282 -26.40 -6.03 -11.54
CA LEU A 282 -25.98 -4.97 -12.44
C LEU A 282 -26.96 -3.80 -12.23
N PRO A 283 -26.55 -2.60 -11.76
CA PRO A 283 -27.44 -1.46 -11.83
C PRO A 283 -27.83 -1.23 -13.29
N GLN A 284 -29.13 -1.09 -13.49
CA GLN A 284 -29.68 -0.34 -14.59
C GLN A 284 -29.00 1.02 -14.61
N VAL A 285 -28.70 1.49 -15.82
CA VAL A 285 -28.17 2.82 -16.07
C VAL A 285 -29.17 3.81 -15.48
N GLY A 286 -28.80 4.45 -14.36
CA GLY A 286 -29.54 5.58 -13.82
C GLY A 286 -29.32 6.77 -14.74
N SER A 287 -30.35 7.07 -15.53
CA SER A 287 -30.52 8.35 -16.18
C SER A 287 -30.55 9.48 -15.14
N ASP A 288 -29.90 10.55 -15.54
CA ASP A 288 -29.97 11.93 -15.05
C ASP A 288 -31.27 12.27 -14.29
N PRO A 289 -31.21 12.82 -13.06
CA PRO A 289 -32.40 13.25 -12.34
C PRO A 289 -32.85 14.64 -12.82
N THR A 290 -33.51 14.71 -13.98
CA THR A 290 -34.33 15.86 -14.38
C THR A 290 -35.61 15.43 -15.12
N HIS A 291 -36.61 14.94 -14.39
CA HIS A 291 -38.07 15.11 -14.60
C HIS A 291 -38.92 13.94 -14.03
N PRO A 292 -40.16 14.17 -13.54
CA PRO A 292 -40.99 13.14 -12.92
C PRO A 292 -42.06 12.60 -13.88
N LEU A 293 -42.19 11.28 -14.08
CA LEU A 293 -43.44 10.66 -14.59
C LEU A 293 -43.66 9.20 -14.08
N THR A 294 -44.79 9.06 -13.37
CA THR A 294 -45.74 7.95 -13.05
C THR A 294 -45.42 6.44 -13.28
N PRO A 295 -45.99 5.54 -12.43
CA PRO A 295 -45.72 4.10 -12.46
C PRO A 295 -46.71 3.28 -13.31
N HIS A 296 -46.20 2.37 -14.13
CA HIS A 296 -46.96 1.21 -14.62
C HIS A 296 -46.27 -0.09 -14.17
N GLN A 297 -47.04 -0.96 -13.53
CA GLN A 297 -46.67 -2.33 -13.19
C GLN A 297 -46.66 -3.20 -14.46
N SER A 298 -45.58 -3.96 -14.66
CA SER A 298 -45.61 -5.17 -15.48
C SER A 298 -44.63 -6.19 -14.91
N SER A 299 -45.18 -7.33 -14.49
CA SER A 299 -44.50 -8.54 -14.05
C SER A 299 -43.63 -9.12 -15.18
N ILE A 300 -42.32 -9.20 -14.96
CA ILE A 300 -41.40 -9.97 -15.81
C ILE A 300 -40.59 -10.90 -14.91
N GLN A 301 -40.69 -12.20 -15.19
CA GLN A 301 -39.88 -13.26 -14.59
C GLN A 301 -38.38 -12.97 -14.81
N HIS A 302 -37.57 -12.98 -13.75
CA HIS A 302 -36.13 -12.82 -13.84
C HIS A 302 -35.43 -14.17 -14.14
N PRO A 303 -34.58 -14.27 -15.18
CA PRO A 303 -33.78 -15.45 -15.41
C PRO A 303 -32.60 -15.53 -14.42
N ALA A 304 -32.24 -16.77 -14.10
CA ALA A 304 -31.20 -17.14 -13.15
C ALA A 304 -29.78 -16.73 -13.58
N SER A 305 -28.98 -16.36 -12.58
CA SER A 305 -27.50 -16.29 -12.54
C SER A 305 -26.78 -15.26 -13.43
N SER A 306 -26.45 -14.11 -12.83
CA SER A 306 -25.37 -13.26 -13.33
C SER A 306 -24.04 -14.00 -13.13
N ILE A 307 -23.42 -14.50 -14.21
CA ILE A 307 -22.09 -15.11 -14.16
C ILE A 307 -21.09 -14.06 -13.66
N GLN A 308 -20.64 -14.20 -12.41
CA GLN A 308 -19.59 -13.36 -11.86
C GLN A 308 -18.24 -13.85 -12.39
N SER A 309 -17.30 -12.96 -12.67
CA SER A 309 -15.94 -13.36 -13.03
C SER A 309 -14.96 -13.00 -11.92
N ALA A 310 -14.04 -13.90 -11.60
CA ALA A 310 -12.90 -13.62 -10.73
C ALA A 310 -11.61 -13.54 -11.53
N LEU A 311 -10.70 -12.71 -11.05
CA LEU A 311 -9.32 -12.67 -11.50
C LEU A 311 -8.47 -13.53 -10.55
N ILE A 312 -7.76 -14.49 -11.12
CA ILE A 312 -6.82 -15.35 -10.41
C ILE A 312 -5.41 -15.02 -10.89
N THR A 313 -4.51 -14.77 -9.94
CA THR A 313 -3.09 -14.59 -10.19
C THR A 313 -2.26 -15.58 -9.38
N ILE A 314 -1.13 -16.00 -9.95
CA ILE A 314 -0.04 -16.64 -9.23
C ILE A 314 1.07 -15.60 -9.12
N GLU A 315 1.50 -15.30 -7.90
CA GLU A 315 2.46 -14.24 -7.62
C GLU A 315 3.60 -14.72 -6.72
N CYS A 316 4.80 -14.15 -6.92
CA CYS A 316 5.95 -14.37 -6.02
C CYS A 316 5.85 -13.50 -4.74
N GLU A 317 6.79 -13.70 -3.82
CA GLU A 317 6.95 -12.85 -2.63
C GLU A 317 7.30 -11.39 -3.02
N ARG A 318 6.94 -10.40 -2.18
CA ARG A 318 7.06 -8.97 -2.56
C ARG A 318 8.50 -8.50 -2.70
N ASP A 319 9.42 -9.12 -1.96
CA ASP A 319 10.86 -8.89 -1.99
C ASP A 319 11.58 -9.65 -3.11
N LYS A 320 10.85 -10.42 -3.93
CA LYS A 320 11.41 -11.14 -5.08
C LYS A 320 11.15 -10.39 -6.37
N ILE A 321 12.12 -10.47 -7.27
CA ILE A 321 12.03 -9.99 -8.65
C ILE A 321 11.95 -11.21 -9.55
N ILE A 322 10.85 -11.36 -10.28
CA ILE A 322 10.58 -12.53 -11.12
C ILE A 322 10.74 -12.25 -12.62
N HIS A 323 10.60 -10.99 -13.01
CA HIS A 323 10.81 -10.53 -14.38
C HIS A 323 12.22 -9.97 -14.54
N PRO A 324 12.86 -10.17 -15.69
CA PRO A 324 14.25 -9.76 -15.89
C PRO A 324 14.41 -8.25 -15.75
N LEU A 325 15.49 -7.85 -15.09
CA LEU A 325 15.92 -6.45 -15.00
C LEU A 325 17.13 -6.24 -15.90
N GLN A 326 17.25 -5.03 -16.42
CA GLN A 326 18.45 -4.57 -17.12
C GLN A 326 19.32 -3.75 -16.16
N PRO A 327 20.62 -3.56 -16.44
CA PRO A 327 21.44 -2.59 -15.72
C PRO A 327 20.75 -1.22 -15.67
N ILE A 328 20.76 -0.58 -14.51
CA ILE A 328 20.05 0.68 -14.28
C ILE A 328 20.69 1.81 -15.11
N ASN A 329 19.92 2.38 -16.02
CA ASN A 329 20.23 3.56 -16.83
C ASN A 329 18.93 4.25 -17.27
N ASN A 330 19.01 5.46 -17.83
CA ASN A 330 17.83 6.26 -18.18
C ASN A 330 16.80 5.54 -19.09
N MET A 331 17.24 4.63 -19.97
CA MET A 331 16.35 3.87 -20.85
C MET A 331 15.69 2.68 -20.14
N SER A 332 16.37 2.08 -19.15
CA SER A 332 15.87 0.90 -18.43
C SER A 332 14.98 1.24 -17.23
N LEU A 333 15.07 2.45 -16.66
CA LEU A 333 14.33 2.84 -15.43
C LEU A 333 12.85 2.46 -15.49
N LYS A 334 12.15 2.83 -16.57
CA LYS A 334 10.70 2.58 -16.69
C LYS A 334 10.38 1.09 -16.75
N ASN A 335 11.10 0.33 -17.57
CA ASN A 335 10.87 -1.11 -17.73
C ASN A 335 11.26 -1.88 -16.46
N ASN A 336 12.39 -1.53 -15.84
CA ASN A 336 12.81 -2.12 -14.56
C ASN A 336 11.79 -1.83 -13.46
N TYR A 337 11.30 -0.61 -13.37
CA TYR A 337 10.24 -0.23 -12.43
C TYR A 337 8.97 -1.06 -12.62
N GLU A 338 8.52 -1.25 -13.86
CA GLU A 338 7.34 -2.06 -14.19
C GLU A 338 7.58 -3.52 -13.82
N ASN A 339 8.75 -4.08 -14.17
CA ASN A 339 9.14 -5.46 -13.85
C ASN A 339 9.33 -5.69 -12.34
N ALA A 340 9.83 -4.71 -11.60
CA ALA A 340 10.02 -4.80 -10.16
C ALA A 340 8.68 -4.78 -9.42
N ASN A 341 7.72 -3.96 -9.88
CA ASN A 341 6.37 -3.91 -9.31
C ASN A 341 5.51 -5.10 -9.75
N ASN A 342 5.78 -5.71 -10.90
CA ASN A 342 5.01 -6.85 -11.37
C ASN A 342 5.46 -8.14 -10.65
N LYS A 343 4.60 -8.65 -9.76
CA LYS A 343 4.82 -9.93 -9.08
C LYS A 343 4.12 -11.10 -9.75
N VAL A 344 3.40 -10.86 -10.86
CA VAL A 344 2.49 -11.82 -11.48
C VAL A 344 3.23 -12.74 -12.45
N VAL A 345 3.26 -14.02 -12.09
CA VAL A 345 3.75 -15.10 -12.94
C VAL A 345 2.70 -15.52 -13.96
N LEU A 346 1.46 -15.67 -13.49
CA LEU A 346 0.35 -16.15 -14.30
C LEU A 346 -0.93 -15.43 -13.90
N LYS A 347 -1.75 -15.10 -14.90
CA LYS A 347 -3.02 -14.41 -14.73
C LYS A 347 -4.12 -15.11 -15.54
N ARG A 348 -5.27 -15.38 -14.93
CA ARG A 348 -6.46 -15.91 -15.60
C ARG A 348 -7.74 -15.29 -15.05
N LYS A 349 -8.71 -15.10 -15.94
CA LYS A 349 -10.08 -14.73 -15.57
C LYS A 349 -10.92 -16.00 -15.59
N VAL A 350 -11.71 -16.24 -14.55
CA VAL A 350 -12.61 -17.40 -14.46
C VAL A 350 -14.03 -16.94 -14.26
N SER A 351 -14.97 -17.67 -14.84
CA SER A 351 -16.39 -17.53 -14.52
C SER A 351 -16.72 -18.35 -13.26
N LEU A 352 -17.54 -17.80 -12.38
CA LEU A 352 -18.04 -18.49 -11.20
C LEU A 352 -19.40 -19.11 -11.50
N LYS A 353 -19.58 -20.37 -11.10
CA LYS A 353 -20.87 -21.05 -11.07
C LYS A 353 -21.29 -21.19 -9.62
N GLU A 354 -22.42 -20.57 -9.24
CA GLU A 354 -22.93 -20.56 -7.86
C GLU A 354 -21.89 -20.09 -6.82
N GLY A 355 -21.10 -19.06 -7.17
CA GLY A 355 -20.06 -18.51 -6.30
C GLY A 355 -18.83 -19.42 -6.14
N LYS A 356 -18.72 -20.50 -6.94
CA LYS A 356 -17.60 -21.44 -6.94
C LYS A 356 -16.87 -21.45 -8.27
N PHE A 357 -15.60 -21.80 -8.24
CA PHE A 357 -14.82 -22.12 -9.43
C PHE A 357 -13.87 -23.29 -9.17
N ASN A 358 -13.51 -23.98 -10.23
CA ASN A 358 -12.46 -25.00 -10.25
C ASN A 358 -11.62 -24.78 -11.51
N LEU A 359 -10.32 -24.58 -11.35
CA LEU A 359 -9.40 -24.20 -12.42
C LEU A 359 -8.12 -25.04 -12.34
N ASN A 360 -7.67 -25.56 -13.49
CA ASN A 360 -6.34 -26.13 -13.62
C ASN A 360 -5.41 -25.13 -14.30
N LEU A 361 -4.25 -24.87 -13.68
CA LEU A 361 -3.22 -23.98 -14.23
C LEU A 361 -1.88 -24.70 -14.32
N ARG A 362 -1.20 -24.57 -15.45
CA ARG A 362 0.16 -25.08 -15.60
C ARG A 362 1.14 -24.11 -14.97
N ILE A 363 1.92 -24.58 -14.00
CA ILE A 363 3.00 -23.80 -13.40
C ILE A 363 4.12 -23.67 -14.43
N PRO A 364 4.61 -22.46 -14.75
CA PRO A 364 5.68 -22.29 -15.73
C PRO A 364 6.95 -23.05 -15.35
N GLU A 365 7.68 -23.53 -16.35
CA GLU A 365 8.92 -24.29 -16.14
C GLU A 365 10.11 -23.38 -15.78
N ASN A 366 10.06 -22.13 -16.21
CA ASN A 366 11.13 -21.15 -16.15
C ASN A 366 11.09 -20.23 -14.91
N ILE A 367 10.30 -20.56 -13.88
CA ILE A 367 10.30 -19.82 -12.62
C ILE A 367 11.21 -20.50 -11.59
N PRO A 368 11.87 -19.75 -10.69
CA PRO A 368 12.68 -20.32 -9.62
C PRO A 368 11.81 -21.08 -8.61
N PRO A 369 12.34 -22.14 -7.97
CA PRO A 369 11.67 -22.75 -6.82
C PRO A 369 11.56 -21.73 -5.68
N GLY A 370 10.50 -21.85 -4.88
CA GLY A 370 10.24 -20.86 -3.83
C GLY A 370 8.78 -20.82 -3.40
N LYS A 371 8.47 -19.84 -2.56
CA LYS A 371 7.11 -19.60 -2.08
C LYS A 371 6.37 -18.68 -3.05
N TYR A 372 5.14 -19.05 -3.35
CA TYR A 372 4.24 -18.32 -4.25
C TYR A 372 2.84 -18.22 -3.62
N PHE A 373 2.02 -17.34 -4.18
CA PHE A 373 0.67 -17.08 -3.70
C PHE A 373 -0.32 -17.15 -4.85
N ILE A 374 -1.34 -17.96 -4.68
CA ILE A 374 -2.56 -17.87 -5.49
C ILE A 374 -3.37 -16.72 -4.89
N LYS A 375 -3.66 -15.69 -5.66
CA LYS A 375 -4.60 -14.64 -5.26
C LYS A 375 -5.85 -14.74 -6.12
N CYS A 376 -6.99 -14.48 -5.50
CA CYS A 376 -8.27 -14.40 -6.19
C CYS A 376 -8.94 -13.07 -5.82
N TYR A 377 -9.40 -12.35 -6.83
CA TYR A 377 -10.14 -11.10 -6.64
C TYR A 377 -11.42 -11.12 -7.48
N LEU A 378 -12.53 -10.90 -6.80
CA LEU A 378 -13.85 -10.75 -7.37
C LEU A 378 -14.31 -9.32 -7.10
N TRP A 379 -14.84 -8.65 -8.11
CA TRP A 379 -15.50 -7.36 -7.92
C TRP A 379 -16.78 -7.30 -8.73
N GLY A 380 -17.83 -6.75 -8.12
CA GLY A 380 -19.04 -6.32 -8.82
C GLY A 380 -19.36 -4.87 -8.50
N LYS A 381 -20.61 -4.49 -8.71
CA LYS A 381 -21.05 -3.11 -8.56
C LYS A 381 -21.16 -2.70 -7.07
N GLU A 382 -21.53 -3.64 -6.19
CA GLU A 382 -21.82 -3.35 -4.77
C GLU A 382 -20.90 -4.05 -3.75
N LYS A 383 -20.37 -5.25 -4.06
CA LYS A 383 -19.39 -5.95 -3.21
C LYS A 383 -18.15 -6.38 -3.98
N ASP A 384 -17.06 -6.54 -3.23
CA ASP A 384 -15.84 -7.21 -3.65
C ASP A 384 -15.44 -8.28 -2.64
N ALA A 385 -14.81 -9.33 -3.18
CA ALA A 385 -14.32 -10.46 -2.42
C ALA A 385 -12.89 -10.78 -2.84
N PHE A 386 -12.08 -11.22 -1.90
CA PHE A 386 -10.69 -11.53 -2.19
C PHE A 386 -10.12 -12.58 -1.26
N GLY A 387 -9.13 -13.31 -1.73
CA GLY A 387 -8.47 -14.36 -0.96
C GLY A 387 -7.08 -14.61 -1.48
N SER A 388 -6.22 -15.16 -0.63
CA SER A 388 -4.89 -15.60 -1.01
C SER A 388 -4.54 -16.92 -0.35
N LEU A 389 -3.84 -17.79 -1.06
CA LEU A 389 -3.35 -19.08 -0.55
C LEU A 389 -1.86 -19.24 -0.90
N PRO A 390 -0.97 -19.40 0.09
CA PRO A 390 0.43 -19.71 -0.16
C PRO A 390 0.62 -21.17 -0.61
N PHE A 391 1.59 -21.39 -1.49
CA PHE A 391 2.08 -22.72 -1.87
C PHE A 391 3.57 -22.66 -2.23
N GLN A 392 4.23 -23.82 -2.33
CA GLN A 392 5.63 -23.94 -2.67
C GLN A 392 5.80 -24.53 -4.08
N VAL A 393 6.61 -23.88 -4.91
CA VAL A 393 7.13 -24.46 -6.15
C VAL A 393 8.45 -25.16 -5.83
N ILE A 394 8.54 -26.43 -6.19
CA ILE A 394 9.73 -27.28 -6.00
C ILE A 394 10.30 -27.72 -7.35
N ASN A 395 11.52 -28.25 -7.32
CA ASN A 395 12.23 -28.70 -8.51
C ASN A 395 11.54 -29.86 -9.24
#